data_AF-A0A060CKV3-F1
#
_entry.id   AF-A0A060CKV3-F1
#
_cell.length_a   1.000
_cell.length_b   1.000
_cell.length_c   1.000
_cell.angle_alpha   90.00
_cell.angle_beta   90.00
_cell.angle_gamma   90.00
#
_symmetry.space_group_name_H-M   'P 1'
#
loop_
_entity.id
_entity.type
_entity.pdbx_description
1 polymer ?
#
loop_
_entity_poly.entity_id
_entity_poly.type
_entity_poly.pdbx_seq_one_letter_code
_entity_poly.pdbx_strand_id
1 'polypeptide(L)'
;MFQKPIEWVIAVNLERYYTKEEILSMYFNYFDFNYNAIGIRTASNTYFGKDPEYLKTEESAVLVGMCKNPSLYNPKRFYENSLKRRNVVLSQMEKAGYLTAQEADSLKRLPIDLKFRRVDHKEGIATYFRMYLRNVLMD
;
A
#
# COMPACT_ATOMS: atom_id res chain seq x y z
N MET A 1 -18.49 -3.63 -21.64
CA MET A 1 -19.71 -2.85 -21.30
C MET A 1 -20.29 -3.23 -19.92
N PHE A 2 -20.19 -4.49 -19.46
CA PHE A 2 -20.79 -4.94 -18.18
C PHE A 2 -19.83 -5.07 -16.97
N GLN A 3 -18.60 -4.58 -17.05
CA GLN A 3 -17.61 -4.75 -15.98
C GLN A 3 -18.09 -4.17 -14.63
N LYS A 4 -18.62 -2.94 -14.61
CA LYS A 4 -19.07 -2.29 -13.37
C LYS A 4 -20.26 -2.99 -12.70
N PRO A 5 -21.32 -3.40 -13.43
CA PRO A 5 -22.37 -4.23 -12.85
C PRO A 5 -21.87 -5.54 -12.24
N ILE A 6 -20.92 -6.22 -12.90
CA ILE A 6 -20.33 -7.46 -12.37
C ILE A 6 -19.57 -7.20 -11.06
N GLU A 7 -18.74 -6.15 -11.02
CA GLU A 7 -18.02 -5.72 -9.81
C GLU A 7 -18.99 -5.43 -8.64
N TRP A 8 -20.15 -4.84 -8.90
CA TRP A 8 -21.15 -4.58 -7.85
C TRP A 8 -21.76 -5.86 -7.28
N VAL A 9 -22.10 -6.83 -8.13
CA VAL A 9 -22.61 -8.13 -7.66
C VAL A 9 -21.56 -8.85 -6.82
N ILE A 10 -20.29 -8.81 -7.23
CA ILE A 10 -19.17 -9.37 -6.47
C ILE A 10 -19.01 -8.67 -5.12
N ALA A 11 -19.10 -7.34 -5.07
CA ALA A 11 -19.00 -6.58 -3.83
C ALA A 11 -20.11 -6.96 -2.84
N VAL A 12 -21.36 -7.08 -3.31
CA VAL A 12 -22.48 -7.55 -2.46
C VAL A 12 -22.23 -8.96 -1.95
N ASN A 13 -21.71 -9.86 -2.78
CA ASN A 13 -21.37 -11.21 -2.32
C ASN A 13 -20.25 -11.19 -1.28
N LEU A 14 -19.20 -10.38 -1.46
CA LEU A 14 -18.14 -10.23 -0.46
C LEU A 14 -18.71 -9.77 0.89
N GLU A 15 -19.57 -8.75 0.89
CA GLU A 15 -20.17 -8.24 2.14
C GLU A 15 -21.16 -9.20 2.80
N ARG A 16 -21.73 -10.15 2.06
CA ARG A 16 -22.59 -11.20 2.63
C ARG A 16 -21.80 -12.27 3.39
N TYR A 17 -20.55 -12.52 2.99
CA TYR A 17 -19.74 -13.63 3.52
C TYR A 17 -18.56 -13.19 4.39
N TYR A 18 -18.16 -11.91 4.33
CA TYR A 18 -17.01 -11.38 5.04
C TYR A 18 -17.32 -10.07 5.77
N THR A 19 -16.68 -9.89 6.91
CA THR A 19 -16.68 -8.63 7.67
C THR A 19 -15.92 -7.53 6.94
N LYS A 20 -16.12 -6.27 7.34
CA LYS A 20 -15.44 -5.13 6.72
C LYS A 20 -13.93 -5.20 6.95
N GLU A 21 -13.53 -5.69 8.12
CA GLU A 21 -12.15 -5.90 8.53
C GLU A 21 -11.47 -6.96 7.66
N GLU A 22 -12.15 -8.07 7.37
CA GLU A 22 -11.65 -9.12 6.47
C GLU A 22 -11.52 -8.62 5.03
N ILE A 23 -12.52 -7.91 4.53
CA ILE A 23 -12.49 -7.34 3.17
C ILE A 23 -11.31 -6.36 3.03
N LEU A 24 -11.11 -5.50 4.03
CA LEU A 24 -10.00 -4.55 4.03
C LEU A 24 -8.65 -5.27 4.13
N SER A 25 -8.55 -6.33 4.94
CA SER A 25 -7.36 -7.15 5.07
C SER A 25 -7.01 -7.86 3.76
N MET A 26 -8.00 -8.43 3.07
CA MET A 26 -7.82 -9.03 1.75
C MET A 26 -7.34 -7.99 0.73
N TYR A 27 -7.97 -6.82 0.70
CA TYR A 27 -7.56 -5.73 -0.19
C TYR A 27 -6.10 -5.35 0.05
N PHE A 28 -5.72 -5.11 1.31
CA PHE A 28 -4.36 -4.71 1.65
C PHE A 28 -3.32 -5.80 1.45
N ASN A 29 -3.69 -7.08 1.50
CA ASN A 29 -2.76 -8.17 1.21
C ASN A 29 -2.56 -8.39 -0.30
N TYR A 30 -3.51 -7.98 -1.14
CA TYR A 30 -3.46 -8.20 -2.58
C TYR A 30 -2.99 -6.99 -3.40
N PHE A 31 -3.21 -5.77 -2.92
CA PHE A 31 -2.90 -4.57 -3.70
C PHE A 31 -1.41 -4.45 -4.04
N ASP A 32 -1.10 -4.14 -5.30
CA ASP A 32 0.27 -3.94 -5.79
C ASP A 32 0.70 -2.47 -5.65
N PHE A 33 1.68 -2.23 -4.76
CA PHE A 33 2.28 -0.92 -4.54
C PHE A 33 3.45 -0.62 -5.49
N ASN A 34 3.56 -1.32 -6.62
CA ASN A 34 4.69 -1.32 -7.56
C ASN A 34 5.98 -1.92 -6.98
N TYR A 35 6.96 -2.21 -7.85
CA TYR A 35 8.26 -2.78 -7.47
C TYR A 35 8.16 -4.14 -6.76
N ASN A 36 7.19 -4.97 -7.17
CA ASN A 36 6.87 -6.27 -6.56
C ASN A 36 6.46 -6.15 -5.08
N ALA A 37 6.10 -4.96 -4.62
CA ALA A 37 5.60 -4.73 -3.27
C ALA A 37 4.09 -5.05 -3.20
N ILE A 38 3.77 -6.33 -3.40
CA ILE A 38 2.42 -6.85 -3.31
C ILE A 38 2.07 -7.01 -1.83
N GLY A 39 0.99 -6.34 -1.43
CA GLY A 39 0.49 -6.33 -0.07
C GLY A 39 1.16 -5.30 0.83
N ILE A 40 0.43 -4.88 1.87
CA ILE A 40 0.81 -3.76 2.74
C ILE A 40 2.08 -4.05 3.55
N ARG A 41 2.30 -5.29 4.00
CA ARG A 41 3.53 -5.68 4.71
C ARG A 41 4.77 -5.50 3.84
N THR A 42 4.69 -6.00 2.62
CA THR A 42 5.77 -5.89 1.63
C THR A 42 6.01 -4.44 1.23
N ALA A 43 4.93 -3.65 1.07
CA ALA A 43 5.01 -2.22 0.78
C ALA A 43 5.65 -1.43 1.93
N SER A 44 5.23 -1.67 3.17
CA SER A 44 5.79 -1.02 4.37
C SER A 44 7.30 -1.26 4.47
N ASN A 45 7.74 -2.49 4.24
CA ASN A 45 9.15 -2.84 4.18
C ASN A 45 9.86 -2.22 2.97
N THR A 46 9.23 -2.24 1.79
CA THR A 46 9.82 -1.70 0.56
C THR A 46 10.07 -0.20 0.63
N TYR A 47 9.10 0.58 1.14
CA TYR A 47 9.18 2.04 1.12
C TYR A 47 9.79 2.63 2.39
N PHE A 48 9.58 2.00 3.55
CA PHE A 48 9.96 2.55 4.86
C PHE A 48 10.84 1.61 5.71
N GLY A 49 11.06 0.36 5.28
CA GLY A 49 11.89 -0.60 6.02
C GLY A 49 11.30 -0.99 7.37
N LYS A 50 9.97 -1.03 7.48
CA LYS A 50 9.24 -1.34 8.72
C LYS A 50 8.10 -2.32 8.48
N ASP A 51 7.74 -3.06 9.52
CA ASP A 51 6.45 -3.74 9.53
C ASP A 51 5.29 -2.75 9.66
N PRO A 52 4.09 -3.09 9.14
CA PRO A 52 2.94 -2.18 9.11
C PRO A 52 2.55 -1.57 10.46
N GLU A 53 2.70 -2.34 11.55
CA GLU A 53 2.38 -1.90 12.91
C GLU A 53 3.33 -0.82 13.47
N TYR A 54 4.51 -0.67 12.88
CA TYR A 54 5.50 0.35 13.26
C TYR A 54 5.51 1.56 12.32
N LEU A 55 4.60 1.61 11.34
CA LEU A 55 4.46 2.78 10.48
C LEU A 55 3.90 3.96 11.28
N LYS A 56 4.49 5.12 11.04
CA LYS A 56 3.94 6.38 11.53
C LYS A 56 2.77 6.83 10.66
N THR A 57 1.92 7.71 11.19
CA THR A 57 0.73 8.21 10.50
C THR A 57 1.03 8.80 9.12
N GLU A 58 2.09 9.59 8.99
CA GLU A 58 2.52 10.20 7.72
C GLU A 58 3.03 9.18 6.69
N GLU A 59 3.64 8.09 7.16
CA GLU A 59 4.12 6.98 6.32
C GLU A 59 2.94 6.15 5.83
N SER A 60 2.01 5.80 6.73
CA SER A 60 0.75 5.14 6.41
C SER A 60 -0.07 5.96 5.42
N ALA A 61 -0.12 7.28 5.59
CA ALA A 61 -0.82 8.18 4.67
C ALA A 61 -0.22 8.18 3.25
N VAL A 62 1.09 7.93 3.10
CA VAL A 62 1.73 7.75 1.79
C VAL A 62 1.22 6.48 1.11
N LEU A 63 1.25 5.34 1.81
CA LEU A 63 0.80 4.06 1.27
C LEU A 63 -0.69 4.11 0.91
N VAL A 64 -1.54 4.63 1.79
CA VAL A 64 -2.97 4.83 1.51
C VAL A 64 -3.18 5.79 0.33
N GLY A 65 -2.34 6.82 0.20
CA GLY A 65 -2.35 7.73 -0.95
C GLY A 65 -2.11 7.00 -2.28
N MET A 66 -1.21 6.02 -2.28
CA MET A 66 -0.89 5.19 -3.44
C MET A 66 -2.03 4.26 -3.86
N CYS A 67 -2.94 3.88 -2.97
CA CYS A 67 -4.10 3.04 -3.32
C CYS A 67 -4.97 3.65 -4.43
N LYS A 68 -4.96 4.99 -4.59
CA LYS A 68 -5.65 5.65 -5.72
C LYS A 68 -4.96 5.42 -7.06
N ASN A 69 -3.63 5.47 -7.08
CA ASN A 69 -2.81 5.20 -8.25
C ASN A 69 -1.35 5.00 -7.79
N PRO A 70 -0.85 3.75 -7.75
CA PRO A 70 0.46 3.45 -7.16
C PRO A 70 1.61 3.93 -8.05
N SER A 71 1.35 4.20 -9.34
CA SER A 71 2.34 4.67 -10.31
C SER A 71 2.49 6.18 -10.27
N LEU A 72 1.37 6.92 -10.20
CA LEU A 72 1.35 8.39 -10.19
C LEU A 72 1.76 8.97 -8.84
N TYR A 73 1.38 8.30 -7.74
CA TYR A 73 1.65 8.77 -6.37
C TYR A 73 2.82 8.04 -5.72
N ASN A 74 3.67 7.41 -6.52
CA ASN A 74 4.86 6.73 -6.04
C ASN A 74 5.87 7.74 -5.47
N PRO A 75 6.24 7.70 -4.18
CA PRO A 75 7.14 8.68 -3.58
C PRO A 75 8.58 8.55 -4.10
N LYS A 76 8.98 7.37 -4.59
CA LYS A 76 10.33 7.15 -5.13
C LYS A 76 10.51 7.78 -6.51
N ARG A 77 9.43 7.86 -7.32
CA ARG A 77 9.45 8.39 -8.69
C ARG A 77 8.91 9.82 -8.79
N PHE A 78 7.86 10.13 -8.04
CA PHE A 78 7.13 11.39 -8.10
C PHE A 78 6.87 11.94 -6.69
N TYR A 79 7.94 12.36 -6.02
CA TYR A 79 7.91 12.84 -4.63
C TYR A 79 6.82 13.90 -4.41
N GLU A 80 6.79 14.95 -5.24
CA GLU A 80 5.81 16.05 -5.11
C GLU A 80 4.34 15.60 -5.24
N ASN A 81 4.07 14.66 -6.16
CA ASN A 81 2.72 14.11 -6.34
C ASN A 81 2.33 13.28 -5.12
N SER A 82 3.26 12.47 -4.62
CA SER A 82 3.06 11.65 -3.43
C SER A 82 2.83 12.52 -2.18
N LEU A 83 3.62 13.58 -2.01
CA LEU A 83 3.50 14.54 -0.92
C LEU A 83 2.12 15.21 -0.90
N LYS A 84 1.68 15.73 -2.04
CA LYS A 84 0.35 16.31 -2.20
C LYS A 84 -0.74 15.28 -1.88
N ARG A 85 -0.59 14.04 -2.35
CA ARG A 85 -1.58 12.98 -2.12
C ARG A 85 -1.63 12.52 -0.66
N ARG A 86 -0.48 12.35 0.01
CA ARG A 86 -0.38 12.09 1.44
C ARG A 86 -1.12 13.17 2.23
N ASN A 87 -0.89 14.44 1.89
CA ASN A 87 -1.53 15.55 2.58
C ASN A 87 -3.07 15.55 2.39
N VAL A 88 -3.57 15.06 1.25
CA VAL A 88 -5.02 14.82 1.09
C VAL A 88 -5.50 13.76 2.08
N VAL A 89 -4.77 12.66 2.26
CA VAL A 89 -5.15 11.61 3.23
C VAL A 89 -5.16 12.17 4.66
N LEU A 90 -4.13 12.91 5.06
CA LEU A 90 -4.06 13.55 6.38
C LEU A 90 -5.23 14.52 6.61
N SER A 91 -5.60 15.32 5.61
CA SER A 91 -6.78 16.20 5.70
C SER A 91 -8.11 15.42 5.79
N GLN A 92 -8.19 14.21 5.23
CA GLN A 92 -9.39 13.37 5.39
C GLN A 92 -9.43 12.75 6.80
N MET A 93 -8.28 12.37 7.36
CA MET A 93 -8.19 11.89 8.74
C MET A 93 -8.60 12.96 9.75
N GLU A 94 -8.16 14.20 9.52
CA GLU A 94 -8.60 15.39 10.28
C GLU A 94 -10.12 15.56 10.23
N LYS A 95 -10.70 15.59 9.02
CA LYS A 95 -12.16 15.73 8.81
C LYS A 95 -12.97 14.60 9.45
N ALA A 96 -12.42 13.40 9.49
CA ALA A 96 -13.04 12.24 10.11
C ALA A 96 -12.80 12.16 11.63
N GLY A 97 -12.08 13.12 12.23
CA GLY A 97 -11.85 13.21 13.67
C GLY A 97 -10.73 12.31 14.22
N TYR A 98 -9.91 11.70 13.35
CA TYR A 98 -8.76 10.88 13.77
C TYR A 98 -7.51 11.70 14.09
N LEU A 99 -7.46 12.96 13.65
CA LEU A 99 -6.38 13.90 13.92
C LEU A 99 -6.97 15.27 14.27
N THR A 100 -6.32 15.99 15.17
CA THR A 100 -6.56 17.42 15.34
C THR A 100 -6.00 18.20 14.15
N ALA A 101 -6.51 19.42 13.93
CA ALA A 101 -5.97 20.32 12.89
C ALA A 101 -4.47 20.59 13.08
N GLN A 102 -4.02 20.75 14.34
CA GLN A 102 -2.61 20.99 14.67
C GLN A 102 -1.72 19.79 14.34
N GLU A 103 -2.17 18.57 14.65
CA GLU A 103 -1.45 17.34 14.29
C GLU A 103 -1.39 17.18 12.78
N ALA A 104 -2.52 17.32 12.08
CA ALA A 104 -2.59 17.20 10.63
C ALA A 104 -1.64 18.20 9.95
N ASP A 105 -1.62 19.46 10.38
CA ASP A 105 -0.72 20.48 9.83
C ASP A 105 0.75 20.22 10.14
N SER A 106 1.05 19.68 11.33
CA SER A 106 2.42 19.29 11.69
C SER A 106 2.92 18.13 10.84
N LEU A 107 2.08 17.11 10.62
CA LEU A 107 2.40 15.97 9.77
C LEU A 107 2.53 16.36 8.29
N LYS A 108 1.69 17.27 7.78
CA LYS A 108 1.75 17.77 6.40
C LYS A 108 3.07 18.48 6.08
N ARG A 109 3.73 19.08 7.09
CA ARG A 109 5.04 19.75 6.95
C ARG A 109 6.23 18.79 6.94
N LEU A 110 6.06 17.55 7.41
CA LEU A 110 7.15 16.58 7.40
C LEU A 110 7.51 16.17 5.96
N PRO A 111 8.80 16.02 5.64
CA PRO A 111 9.20 15.40 4.38
C PRO A 111 8.79 13.93 4.36
N ILE A 112 8.73 13.32 3.16
CA ILE A 112 8.61 11.87 3.05
C ILE A 112 10.02 11.26 3.14
N ASP A 113 10.36 10.70 4.29
CA ASP A 113 11.62 9.99 4.50
C ASP A 113 11.49 8.54 4.01
N LEU A 114 12.16 8.21 2.90
CA LEU A 114 12.11 6.88 2.30
C LEU A 114 13.33 6.06 2.67
N LYS A 115 13.08 4.83 3.14
CA LYS A 115 14.09 3.78 3.27
C LYS A 115 13.89 2.75 2.16
N PHE A 116 13.88 3.23 0.93
CA PHE A 116 13.42 2.45 -0.20
C PHE A 116 14.37 1.29 -0.54
N ARG A 117 13.87 0.05 -0.44
CA ARG A 117 14.57 -1.17 -0.86
C ARG A 117 13.62 -2.07 -1.64
N ARG A 118 13.99 -2.42 -2.87
CA ARG A 118 13.17 -3.33 -3.69
C ARG A 118 13.19 -4.74 -3.11
N VAL A 119 12.08 -5.44 -3.25
CA VAL A 119 12.04 -6.89 -3.09
C VAL A 119 12.59 -7.51 -4.37
N ASP A 120 13.79 -8.09 -4.29
CA ASP A 120 14.39 -8.87 -5.38
C ASP A 120 14.38 -10.36 -5.01
N HIS A 121 13.88 -11.19 -5.93
CA HIS A 121 13.87 -12.65 -5.80
C HIS A 121 15.26 -13.28 -6.01
N LYS A 122 16.22 -12.50 -6.51
CA LYS A 122 17.63 -12.88 -6.64
C LYS A 122 18.41 -12.71 -5.33
N GLU A 123 17.81 -12.08 -4.34
CA GLU A 123 18.43 -11.86 -3.03
C GLU A 123 17.79 -12.78 -1.96
N GLY A 124 18.59 -13.23 -0.99
CA GLY A 124 18.15 -14.10 0.09
C GLY A 124 18.56 -15.58 -0.05
N ILE A 125 17.96 -16.44 0.78
CA ILE A 125 18.38 -17.84 0.96
C ILE A 125 17.96 -18.70 -0.23
N ALA A 126 18.87 -19.56 -0.69
CA ALA A 126 18.64 -20.64 -1.66
C ALA A 126 18.08 -20.18 -3.02
N THR A 127 18.70 -19.16 -3.62
CA THR A 127 18.36 -18.61 -4.95
C THR A 127 18.29 -19.67 -6.06
N TYR A 128 19.26 -20.59 -6.12
CA TYR A 128 19.27 -21.70 -7.09
C TYR A 128 18.10 -22.67 -6.90
N PHE A 129 17.82 -23.06 -5.65
CA PHE A 129 16.71 -23.98 -5.34
C PHE A 129 15.36 -23.36 -5.72
N ARG A 130 15.15 -22.08 -5.41
CA ARG A 130 13.95 -21.35 -5.80
C ARG A 130 13.78 -21.26 -7.32
N MET A 131 14.88 -21.07 -8.05
CA MET A 131 14.84 -21.03 -9.52
C MET A 131 14.54 -22.41 -10.13
N TYR A 132 15.11 -23.48 -9.56
CA TYR A 132 14.78 -24.86 -9.94
C TYR A 132 13.30 -25.18 -9.69
N LEU A 133 12.79 -24.90 -8.49
CA LEU A 133 11.38 -25.09 -8.16
C LEU A 133 10.45 -24.30 -9.06
N ARG A 134 10.83 -23.08 -9.45
CA ARG A 134 10.03 -22.28 -10.39
C ARG A 134 9.81 -23.01 -11.71
N ASN A 135 10.85 -23.65 -12.25
CA ASN A 135 10.72 -24.42 -13.49
C ASN A 135 9.80 -25.63 -13.29
N VAL A 136 9.99 -26.38 -12.20
CA VAL A 136 9.18 -27.58 -11.88
C VAL A 136 7.69 -27.27 -11.65
N LEU A 137 7.37 -26.09 -11.10
CA LEU A 137 5.99 -25.70 -10.78
C LEU A 137 5.26 -24.92 -11.89
N MET A 138 5.98 -24.49 -12.94
CA MET A 138 5.38 -23.78 -14.08
C MET A 138 5.13 -24.70 -15.29
N ASP A 139 5.65 -25.92 -15.25
CA ASP A 139 5.26 -27.03 -16.13
C ASP A 139 3.99 -27.72 -15.60
#